data_AF-A0A3P1CBV0-F1
#
_entry.id   AF-A0A3P1CBV0-F1
#
_cell.length_a   1.000
_cell.length_b   1.000
_cell.length_c   1.000
_cell.angle_alpha   90.00
_cell.angle_beta   90.00
_cell.angle_gamma   90.00
#
_symmetry.space_group_name_H-M   'P 1'
#
loop_
_entity.id
_entity.type
_entity.pdbx_description
1 polymer ?
#
loop_
_entity_poly.entity_id
_entity_poly.type
_entity_poly.pdbx_seq_one_letter_code
_entity_poly.pdbx_strand_id
1 'polypeptide(L)'
;MNAQLCCQFRQWALLVVFSFLQACQTPAEKPPENLIPEAKMAQILTEIHLAEARVTKMNRASQDSNTLIYKHLEKQIFQKYKVDTAAYSQSYKYYSSDPEQLAGIYKKVTEELERRKKPVDTTTTSKSRLPARLKNLKK
;
A
#
# COMPACT_ATOMS: atom_id res chain seq x y z
N MET A 1 -15.66 56.48 16.94
CA MET A 1 -16.21 55.11 16.75
C MET A 1 -15.27 54.38 15.80
N ASN A 2 -14.76 53.18 16.15
CA ASN A 2 -14.14 52.14 15.26
C ASN A 2 -13.08 51.25 15.97
N ALA A 3 -12.71 51.52 17.24
CA ALA A 3 -11.75 50.67 17.97
C ALA A 3 -12.37 49.38 18.53
N GLN A 4 -13.66 49.40 18.90
CA GLN A 4 -14.36 48.24 19.49
C GLN A 4 -14.63 47.11 18.50
N LEU A 5 -14.85 47.42 17.20
CA LEU A 5 -15.10 46.39 16.18
C LEU A 5 -13.83 45.59 15.84
N CYS A 6 -12.67 46.25 15.88
CA CYS A 6 -11.37 45.63 15.58
C CYS A 6 -10.91 44.65 16.67
N CYS A 7 -11.18 44.97 17.94
CA CYS A 7 -10.88 44.07 19.07
C CYS A 7 -11.73 42.80 19.05
N GLN A 8 -13.03 42.91 18.70
CA GLN A 8 -13.94 41.76 18.61
C GLN A 8 -13.54 40.81 17.47
N PHE A 9 -13.16 41.35 16.30
CA PHE A 9 -12.70 40.53 15.17
C PHE A 9 -11.38 39.81 15.48
N ARG A 10 -10.46 40.45 16.21
CA ARG A 10 -9.19 39.85 16.64
C ARG A 10 -9.40 38.74 17.68
N GLN A 11 -10.35 38.91 18.61
CA GLN A 11 -10.69 37.87 19.59
C GLN A 11 -11.38 36.66 18.93
N TRP A 12 -12.27 36.88 17.96
CA TRP A 12 -12.90 35.80 17.21
C TRP A 12 -11.90 35.03 16.34
N ALA A 13 -10.95 35.72 15.70
CA ALA A 13 -9.88 35.08 14.95
C ALA A 13 -9.00 34.18 15.85
N LEU A 14 -8.67 34.63 17.06
CA LEU A 14 -7.90 33.84 18.03
C LEU A 14 -8.68 32.62 18.56
N LEU A 15 -10.00 32.75 18.78
CA LEU A 15 -10.86 31.62 19.19
C LEU A 15 -11.02 30.57 18.09
N VAL A 16 -11.15 31.00 16.82
CA VAL A 16 -11.18 30.08 15.68
C VAL A 16 -9.86 29.32 15.58
N VAL A 17 -8.72 30.01 15.67
CA VAL A 17 -7.39 29.37 15.65
C VAL A 17 -7.22 28.38 16.81
N PHE A 18 -7.66 28.74 18.02
CA PHE A 18 -7.60 27.86 19.20
C PHE A 18 -8.47 26.60 19.03
N SER A 19 -9.61 26.71 18.36
CA SER A 19 -10.49 25.56 18.10
C SER A 19 -9.88 24.53 17.14
N PHE A 20 -8.97 24.93 16.24
CA PHE A 20 -8.30 24.00 15.33
C PHE A 20 -7.23 23.14 16.03
N LEU A 21 -6.65 23.61 17.14
CA LEU A 21 -5.62 22.87 17.90
C LEU A 21 -6.15 21.62 18.62
N GLN A 22 -7.47 21.54 18.86
CA GLN A 22 -8.10 20.41 19.56
C GLN A 22 -8.50 19.26 18.61
N ALA A 23 -8.38 19.43 17.30
CA ALA A 23 -8.84 18.42 16.32
C ALA A 23 -7.87 17.22 16.14
N CYS A 24 -6.68 17.26 16.75
CA CYS A 24 -5.59 16.32 16.45
C CYS A 24 -5.43 15.16 17.45
N GLN A 25 -6.41 14.90 18.32
CA GLN A 25 -6.38 13.70 19.17
C GLN A 25 -7.22 12.59 18.54
N THR A 26 -6.59 11.76 17.71
CA THR A 26 -7.16 10.48 17.28
C THR A 26 -6.87 9.43 18.35
N PRO A 27 -7.89 8.79 18.96
CA PRO A 27 -7.66 7.68 19.87
C PRO A 27 -7.00 6.52 19.11
N ALA A 28 -6.06 5.83 19.76
CA ALA A 28 -5.43 4.64 19.20
C ALA A 28 -6.51 3.61 18.82
N GLU A 29 -6.58 3.21 17.54
CA GLU A 29 -7.54 2.20 17.09
C GLU A 29 -7.14 0.83 17.66
N LYS A 30 -8.15 0.04 18.07
CA LYS A 30 -7.92 -1.33 18.52
C LYS A 30 -7.63 -2.23 17.30
N PRO A 31 -6.73 -3.22 17.43
CA PRO A 31 -6.47 -4.15 16.35
C PRO A 31 -7.72 -4.97 16.02
N PRO A 32 -8.11 -5.07 14.73
CA PRO A 32 -9.22 -5.91 14.29
C PRO A 32 -8.90 -7.40 14.48
N GLU A 33 -9.93 -8.23 14.64
CA GLU A 33 -9.78 -9.68 14.87
C GLU A 33 -9.08 -10.40 13.70
N ASN A 34 -9.30 -9.91 12.47
CA ASN A 34 -8.69 -10.43 11.25
C ASN A 34 -7.55 -9.53 10.73
N LEU A 35 -6.69 -9.05 11.63
CA LEU A 35 -5.56 -8.18 11.27
C LEU A 35 -4.57 -8.92 10.35
N ILE A 36 -4.35 -8.37 9.15
CA ILE A 36 -3.35 -8.86 8.20
C ILE A 36 -1.96 -8.51 8.73
N PRO A 37 -1.05 -9.46 8.93
CA PRO A 37 0.30 -9.17 9.39
C PRO A 37 1.04 -8.18 8.48
N GLU A 38 1.82 -7.28 9.06
CA GLU A 38 2.53 -6.21 8.32
C GLU A 38 3.31 -6.72 7.10
N ALA A 39 4.03 -7.84 7.23
CA ALA A 39 4.82 -8.40 6.14
C ALA A 39 3.94 -8.87 4.97
N LYS A 40 2.75 -9.42 5.29
CA LYS A 40 1.75 -9.82 4.30
C LYS A 40 1.08 -8.59 3.69
N MET A 41 0.79 -7.57 4.50
CA MET A 41 0.25 -6.29 4.05
C MET A 41 1.21 -5.61 3.06
N ALA A 42 2.50 -5.56 3.36
CA ALA A 42 3.51 -5.01 2.46
C ALA A 42 3.52 -5.73 1.11
N GLN A 43 3.44 -7.07 1.09
CA GLN A 43 3.36 -7.82 -0.18
C GLN A 43 2.10 -7.51 -0.97
N ILE A 44 0.95 -7.39 -0.30
CA ILE A 44 -0.33 -7.03 -0.93
C ILE A 44 -0.25 -5.63 -1.53
N LEU A 45 0.22 -4.64 -0.76
CA LEU A 45 0.38 -3.25 -1.21
C LEU A 45 1.33 -3.14 -2.40
N THR A 46 2.45 -3.88 -2.40
CA THR A 46 3.35 -3.96 -3.54
C THR A 46 2.61 -4.40 -4.81
N GLU A 47 1.80 -5.46 -4.72
CA GLU A 47 1.06 -5.97 -5.88
C GLU A 47 -0.06 -5.02 -6.34
N ILE A 48 -0.75 -4.36 -5.39
CA ILE A 48 -1.77 -3.34 -5.67
C ILE A 48 -1.15 -2.17 -6.43
N HIS A 49 -0.07 -1.58 -5.92
CA HIS A 49 0.60 -0.46 -6.57
C HIS A 49 1.17 -0.85 -7.94
N LEU A 50 1.64 -2.09 -8.11
CA LEU A 50 2.09 -2.58 -9.39
C LEU A 50 0.93 -2.79 -10.37
N ALA A 51 -0.23 -3.26 -9.91
CA ALA A 51 -1.45 -3.37 -10.71
C ALA A 51 -1.95 -1.99 -11.15
N GLU A 52 -1.98 -1.02 -10.24
CA GLU A 52 -2.32 0.37 -10.52
C GLU A 52 -1.37 0.97 -11.56
N ALA A 53 -0.05 0.84 -11.38
CA ALA A 53 0.94 1.32 -12.33
C ALA A 53 0.77 0.69 -13.73
N ARG A 54 0.45 -0.60 -13.81
CA ARG A 54 0.14 -1.27 -15.09
C ARG A 54 -1.10 -0.68 -15.75
N VAL A 55 -2.18 -0.50 -14.99
CA VAL A 55 -3.44 0.08 -15.49
C VAL A 55 -3.23 1.51 -15.98
N THR A 56 -2.56 2.35 -15.20
CA THR A 56 -2.23 3.72 -15.57
C THR A 56 -1.36 3.77 -16.84
N LYS A 57 -0.37 2.88 -16.95
CA LYS A 57 0.49 2.80 -18.15
C LYS A 57 -0.24 2.34 -19.41
N MET A 58 -1.30 1.53 -19.28
CA MET A 58 -2.10 1.10 -20.43
C MET A 58 -2.86 2.24 -21.11
N ASN A 59 -3.05 3.38 -20.42
CA ASN A 59 -3.63 4.62 -20.96
C ASN A 59 -4.84 4.38 -21.88
N ARG A 60 -5.81 3.55 -21.43
CA ARG A 60 -6.98 3.21 -22.25
C ARG A 60 -7.83 4.45 -22.47
N ALA A 61 -8.58 4.45 -23.57
CA ALA A 61 -9.37 5.59 -24.05
C ALA A 61 -10.41 6.11 -23.05
N SER A 62 -10.86 5.32 -22.05
CA SER A 62 -11.79 5.78 -21.01
C SER A 62 -11.36 5.38 -19.59
N GLN A 63 -11.62 6.29 -18.65
CA GLN A 63 -11.37 6.08 -17.22
C GLN A 63 -12.18 4.92 -16.63
N ASP A 64 -13.40 4.72 -17.12
CA ASP A 64 -14.27 3.61 -16.69
C ASP A 64 -13.63 2.26 -17.02
N SER A 65 -13.02 2.13 -18.20
CA SER A 65 -12.30 0.91 -18.60
C SER A 65 -11.13 0.61 -17.66
N ASN A 66 -10.34 1.63 -17.33
CA ASN A 66 -9.21 1.48 -16.40
C ASN A 66 -9.68 1.02 -15.01
N THR A 67 -10.78 1.61 -14.53
CA THR A 67 -11.37 1.26 -13.22
C THR A 67 -11.83 -0.19 -13.18
N LEU A 68 -12.48 -0.69 -14.24
CA LEU A 68 -12.92 -2.09 -14.30
C LEU A 68 -11.74 -3.07 -14.32
N ILE A 69 -10.69 -2.74 -15.07
CA ILE A 69 -9.47 -3.57 -15.13
C ILE A 69 -8.78 -3.58 -13.76
N TYR A 70 -8.63 -2.43 -13.12
CA TYR A 70 -8.06 -2.33 -11.77
C TYR A 70 -8.83 -3.19 -10.77
N LYS A 71 -10.16 -3.06 -10.71
CA LYS A 71 -11.00 -3.87 -9.80
C LYS A 71 -10.85 -5.37 -10.05
N HIS A 72 -10.68 -5.78 -11.31
CA HIS A 72 -10.43 -7.17 -11.63
C HIS A 72 -9.07 -7.66 -11.08
N LEU A 73 -8.01 -6.88 -11.29
CA LEU A 73 -6.67 -7.19 -10.78
C LEU A 73 -6.62 -7.19 -9.25
N GLU A 74 -7.24 -6.21 -8.61
CA GLU A 74 -7.35 -6.12 -7.14
C GLU A 74 -8.02 -7.36 -6.56
N LYS A 75 -9.14 -7.82 -7.16
CA LYS A 75 -9.81 -9.05 -6.75
C LYS A 75 -8.89 -10.28 -6.89
N GLN A 76 -8.13 -10.37 -7.98
CA GLN A 76 -7.16 -11.46 -8.16
C GLN A 76 -6.04 -11.43 -7.11
N ILE A 77 -5.56 -10.24 -6.73
CA ILE A 77 -4.56 -10.07 -5.69
C ILE A 77 -5.12 -10.56 -4.35
N PHE A 78 -6.31 -10.13 -3.94
CA PHE A 78 -6.93 -10.59 -2.69
C PHE A 78 -7.14 -12.10 -2.65
N GLN A 79 -7.55 -12.70 -3.78
CA GLN A 79 -7.64 -14.16 -3.91
C GLN A 79 -6.28 -14.85 -3.76
N LYS A 80 -5.22 -14.33 -4.40
CA LYS A 80 -3.84 -14.86 -4.31
C LYS A 80 -3.34 -14.90 -2.87
N TYR A 81 -3.64 -13.87 -2.08
CA TYR A 81 -3.23 -13.78 -0.68
C TYR A 81 -4.23 -14.39 0.30
N LYS A 82 -5.36 -14.93 -0.17
CA LYS A 82 -6.45 -15.45 0.67
C LYS A 82 -6.89 -14.43 1.72
N VAL A 83 -7.16 -13.21 1.26
CA VAL A 83 -7.58 -12.08 2.08
C VAL A 83 -8.95 -11.64 1.59
N ASP A 84 -9.83 -11.31 2.53
CA ASP A 84 -11.10 -10.67 2.23
C ASP A 84 -10.95 -9.14 2.16
N THR A 85 -11.78 -8.49 1.35
CA THR A 85 -11.75 -7.03 1.17
C THR A 85 -12.04 -6.31 2.50
N ALA A 86 -12.93 -6.83 3.34
CA ALA A 86 -13.21 -6.21 4.64
C ALA A 86 -12.02 -6.33 5.58
N ALA A 87 -11.37 -7.50 5.63
CA ALA A 87 -10.16 -7.72 6.41
C ALA A 87 -9.01 -6.79 5.96
N TYR A 88 -8.83 -6.60 4.64
CA TYR A 88 -7.88 -5.64 4.10
C TYR A 88 -8.19 -4.21 4.51
N SER A 89 -9.43 -3.76 4.31
CA SER A 89 -9.85 -2.39 4.62
C SER A 89 -9.69 -2.07 6.12
N GLN A 90 -10.10 -2.99 7.00
CA GLN A 90 -9.94 -2.84 8.45
C GLN A 90 -8.47 -2.82 8.87
N SER A 91 -7.67 -3.73 8.32
CA SER A 91 -6.22 -3.77 8.61
C SER A 91 -5.51 -2.51 8.12
N TYR A 92 -5.83 -2.05 6.91
CA TYR A 92 -5.26 -0.82 6.36
C TYR A 92 -5.65 0.42 7.18
N LYS A 93 -6.90 0.48 7.65
CA LYS A 93 -7.36 1.55 8.55
C LYS A 93 -6.60 1.54 9.88
N TYR A 94 -6.44 0.37 10.49
CA TYR A 94 -5.67 0.19 11.72
C TYR A 94 -4.23 0.68 11.54
N TYR A 95 -3.53 0.23 10.49
CA TYR A 95 -2.16 0.68 10.22
C TYR A 95 -2.09 2.18 9.89
N SER A 96 -3.08 2.72 9.19
CA SER A 96 -3.16 4.17 8.90
C SER A 96 -3.41 5.04 10.14
N SER A 97 -3.87 4.46 11.24
CA SER A 97 -4.06 5.19 12.50
C SER A 97 -2.74 5.46 13.25
N ASP A 98 -1.69 4.69 12.94
CA ASP A 98 -0.35 4.83 13.52
C ASP A 98 0.67 5.10 12.40
N PRO A 99 1.13 6.37 12.25
CA PRO A 99 2.09 6.74 11.21
C PRO A 99 3.39 5.94 11.24
N GLU A 100 3.87 5.52 12.42
CA GLU A 100 5.13 4.78 12.55
C GLU A 100 4.96 3.34 12.01
N GLN A 101 3.85 2.69 12.35
CA GLN A 101 3.53 1.36 11.81
C GLN A 101 3.34 1.40 10.29
N LEU A 102 2.60 2.39 9.77
CA LEU A 102 2.40 2.52 8.33
C LEU A 102 3.73 2.78 7.59
N ALA A 103 4.59 3.64 8.14
CA ALA A 103 5.91 3.90 7.59
C ALA A 103 6.77 2.62 7.55
N GLY A 104 6.70 1.78 8.59
CA GLY A 104 7.37 0.47 8.63
C GLY A 104 6.89 -0.48 7.53
N ILE A 105 5.59 -0.50 7.23
CA ILE A 105 5.02 -1.27 6.12
C ILE A 105 5.53 -0.75 4.77
N TYR A 106 5.50 0.57 4.55
CA TYR A 106 5.96 1.16 3.29
C TYR A 106 7.46 0.97 3.07
N LYS A 107 8.28 0.96 4.13
CA LYS A 107 9.69 0.58 4.01
C LYS A 107 9.85 -0.83 3.42
N LYS A 108 9.06 -1.80 3.90
CA LYS A 108 9.05 -3.17 3.36
C LYS A 108 8.54 -3.23 1.91
N VAL A 109 7.57 -2.37 1.55
CA VAL A 109 7.10 -2.23 0.15
C VAL A 109 8.25 -1.78 -0.75
N THR A 110 9.00 -0.75 -0.35
CA THR A 110 10.15 -0.26 -1.11
C THR A 110 11.23 -1.34 -1.24
N GLU A 111 11.58 -2.03 -0.15
CA GLU A 111 12.54 -3.14 -0.17
C GLU A 111 12.12 -4.26 -1.14
N GLU A 112 10.83 -4.62 -1.15
CA GLU A 112 10.28 -5.62 -2.06
C GLU A 112 10.36 -5.17 -3.53
N LEU A 113 10.06 -3.90 -3.82
CA LEU A 113 10.18 -3.34 -5.16
C LEU A 113 11.63 -3.34 -5.65
N GLU A 114 12.58 -2.94 -4.80
CA GLU A 114 14.00 -2.97 -5.13
C GLU A 114 14.49 -4.40 -5.36
N ARG A 115 14.02 -5.37 -4.57
CA ARG A 115 14.33 -6.79 -4.78
C ARG A 115 13.85 -7.28 -6.15
N ARG A 116 12.68 -6.83 -6.62
CA ARG A 116 12.11 -7.21 -7.93
C ARG A 116 12.77 -6.51 -9.11
N LYS A 117 13.36 -5.32 -8.91
CA LYS A 117 14.12 -4.59 -9.93
C LYS A 117 15.48 -5.22 -10.21
N LYS A 118 16.12 -5.81 -9.21
CA LYS A 118 17.40 -6.49 -9.41
C LYS A 118 17.22 -7.57 -10.48
N PRO A 119 18.07 -7.61 -11.51
CA PRO A 119 18.06 -8.73 -12.45
C PRO A 119 18.21 -10.00 -11.61
N VAL A 120 17.30 -10.95 -11.80
CA VAL A 120 17.44 -12.27 -11.21
C VAL A 120 18.75 -12.82 -11.76
N ASP A 121 19.82 -12.80 -10.97
CA ASP A 121 21.05 -13.48 -11.31
C ASP A 121 20.74 -14.97 -11.40
N THR A 122 20.46 -15.44 -12.62
CA THR A 122 20.12 -16.83 -12.95
C THR A 122 21.27 -17.82 -12.73
N THR A 123 22.30 -17.45 -11.96
CA THR A 123 23.56 -18.19 -11.86
C THR A 123 23.60 -19.26 -10.77
N THR A 124 22.57 -19.39 -9.91
CA THR A 124 22.68 -20.31 -8.74
C THR A 124 21.73 -21.51 -8.74
N THR A 125 20.71 -21.61 -9.61
CA THR A 125 19.72 -22.73 -9.51
C THR A 125 19.59 -23.61 -10.76
N SER A 126 20.39 -23.40 -11.82
CA SER A 126 20.40 -24.27 -13.02
C SER A 126 21.69 -25.09 -13.20
N LYS A 127 22.35 -25.50 -12.12
CA LYS A 127 23.47 -26.47 -12.19
C LYS A 127 23.22 -27.80 -11.46
N SER A 128 22.07 -27.97 -10.80
CA SER A 128 21.78 -29.20 -10.02
C SER A 128 20.72 -30.14 -10.62
N ARG A 129 20.19 -29.89 -11.83
CA ARG A 129 19.20 -30.77 -12.47
C ARG A 129 19.39 -31.00 -13.97
N LEU A 130 20.62 -31.07 -14.47
CA LEU A 130 20.87 -31.81 -15.71
C LEU A 130 21.36 -33.20 -15.32
N PRO A 131 20.52 -34.26 -15.36
CA PRO A 131 21.02 -35.60 -15.13
C PRO A 131 22.10 -35.89 -16.17
N ALA A 132 23.19 -36.51 -15.72
CA ALA A 132 24.38 -36.88 -16.51
C ALA A 132 24.11 -37.82 -17.71
N ARG A 133 22.84 -38.04 -18.09
CA ARG A 133 22.36 -38.99 -19.09
C ARG A 133 22.55 -38.53 -20.54
N LEU A 134 22.77 -37.24 -20.79
CA LEU A 134 22.97 -36.71 -22.15
C LEU A 134 24.41 -36.87 -22.69
N LYS A 135 25.36 -37.34 -21.87
CA LYS A 135 26.76 -37.51 -22.32
C LYS A 135 26.97 -38.73 -23.23
N ASN A 136 26.01 -39.65 -23.29
CA ASN A 136 26.13 -40.90 -24.05
C ASN A 136 25.29 -40.93 -25.35
N LEU A 137 24.68 -39.82 -25.76
CA LEU A 137 23.92 -39.72 -27.02
C LEU A 137 24.71 -39.10 -28.18
N LYS A 138 26.03 -38.96 -28.02
CA LYS A 138 26.92 -38.61 -29.11
C LYS A 138 28.02 -39.66 -29.22
N LYS A 139 27.65 -40.82 -29.77
CA LYS A 139 28.59 -41.76 -30.38
C LYS A 139 27.96 -42.28 -31.66
#